data_AF-A0A7C5TE03-F1
#
_entry.id   AF-A0A7C5TE03-F1
#
_cell.length_a   1.000
_cell.length_b   1.000
_cell.length_c   1.000
_cell.angle_alpha   90.00
_cell.angle_beta   90.00
_cell.angle_gamma   90.00
#
_symmetry.space_group_name_H-M   'P 1'
#
loop_
_entity.id
_entity.type
_entity.pdbx_description
1 polymer ?
#
loop_
_entity_poly.entity_id
_entity_poly.type
_entity_poly.pdbx_seq_one_letter_code
_entity_poly.pdbx_strand_id
1 'polypeptide(L)'
;IRTAQYIESAIIAGAGRWWILRNHVLPQVIPYTLYLLVTNVPAAILTLSAINFLGLAGSELPTWGNILYYAEQFGALTSGYWWWVIPPGLLIAFVAVVFIITAIALEPVVNPRLRYG
;
A
#
# COMPACT_ATOMS: atom_id res chain seq x y z
N ILE A 1 24.79 -10.01 -13.62
CA ILE A 1 25.84 -10.09 -14.67
C ILE A 1 25.30 -9.60 -16.03
N ARG A 2 24.22 -10.17 -16.59
CA ARG A 2 23.64 -9.72 -17.89
C ARG A 2 23.13 -8.26 -17.91
N THR A 3 22.57 -7.77 -16.81
CA THR A 3 22.06 -6.39 -16.69
C THR A 3 23.15 -5.33 -16.78
N ALA A 4 24.33 -5.62 -16.21
CA ALA A 4 25.50 -4.74 -16.25
C ALA A 4 26.06 -4.63 -17.67
N GLN A 5 26.21 -5.76 -18.38
CA GLN A 5 26.65 -5.77 -19.79
C GLN A 5 25.67 -5.02 -20.71
N TYR A 6 24.36 -5.12 -20.46
CA TYR A 6 23.36 -4.41 -21.28
C TYR A 6 23.45 -2.88 -21.07
N ILE A 7 23.61 -2.44 -19.81
CA ILE A 7 23.77 -1.02 -19.48
C ILE A 7 25.11 -0.49 -20.00
N GLU A 8 26.21 -1.23 -19.84
CA GLU A 8 27.54 -0.86 -20.36
C GLU A 8 27.52 -0.70 -21.89
N SER A 9 26.85 -1.60 -22.61
CA SER A 9 26.73 -1.49 -24.08
C SER A 9 25.93 -0.26 -24.52
N ALA A 10 24.86 0.11 -23.80
CA ALA A 10 24.10 1.33 -24.06
C ALA A 10 24.91 2.61 -23.79
N ILE A 11 25.78 2.60 -22.77
CA ILE A 11 26.70 3.71 -22.49
C ILE A 11 27.73 3.86 -23.62
N ILE A 12 28.30 2.74 -24.09
CA ILE A 12 29.25 2.73 -25.22
C ILE A 12 28.59 3.23 -26.51
N ALA A 13 27.30 2.97 -26.69
CA ALA A 13 26.49 3.48 -27.81
C ALA A 13 26.10 4.97 -27.69
N GLY A 14 26.56 5.68 -26.66
CA GLY A 14 26.33 7.12 -26.47
C GLY A 14 25.00 7.48 -25.80
N ALA A 15 24.30 6.52 -25.17
CA ALA A 15 23.05 6.83 -24.49
C ALA A 15 23.26 7.69 -23.23
N GLY A 16 22.48 8.77 -23.11
CA GLY A 16 22.51 9.63 -21.92
C GLY A 16 21.99 8.92 -20.66
N ARG A 17 22.50 9.31 -19.49
CA ARG A 17 22.14 8.73 -18.18
C ARG A 17 20.62 8.66 -17.95
N TRP A 18 19.88 9.68 -18.35
CA TRP A 18 18.41 9.73 -18.23
C TRP A 18 17.69 8.69 -19.08
N TRP A 19 18.19 8.41 -20.28
CA TRP A 19 17.62 7.41 -21.18
C TRP A 19 17.84 5.99 -20.62
N ILE A 20 19.04 5.73 -20.10
CA ILE A 20 19.36 4.45 -19.45
C ILE A 20 18.48 4.26 -18.21
N LEU A 21 18.35 5.29 -17.37
CA LEU A 21 17.54 5.22 -16.16
C LEU A 21 16.07 4.89 -16.50
N ARG A 22 15.46 5.59 -17.46
CA ARG A 22 14.05 5.39 -17.83
C ARG A 22 13.76 4.12 -18.60
N ASN A 23 14.64 3.71 -19.50
CA ASN A 23 14.36 2.57 -20.39
C ASN A 23 14.92 1.24 -19.88
N HIS A 24 15.95 1.27 -19.02
CA HIS A 24 16.62 0.05 -18.54
C HIS A 24 16.43 -0.18 -17.05
N VAL A 25 16.58 0.85 -16.22
CA VAL A 25 16.53 0.68 -14.76
C VAL A 25 15.10 0.72 -14.24
N LEU A 26 14.34 1.78 -14.55
CA LEU A 26 12.97 1.97 -14.07
C LEU A 26 12.04 0.80 -14.40
N PRO A 27 11.97 0.26 -15.64
CA PRO A 27 11.04 -0.82 -15.97
C PRO A 27 11.37 -2.13 -15.24
N GLN A 28 12.61 -2.30 -14.79
CA GLN A 28 13.04 -3.48 -14.05
C GLN A 28 12.73 -3.37 -12.55
N VAL A 29 12.85 -2.18 -11.96
CA VAL A 29 12.60 -1.99 -10.52
C VAL A 29 11.14 -1.68 -10.19
N ILE A 30 10.40 -1.02 -11.09
CA ILE A 30 8.99 -0.62 -10.89
C ILE A 30 8.10 -1.80 -10.47
N PRO A 31 8.11 -2.97 -11.15
CA PRO A 31 7.24 -4.09 -10.77
C PRO A 31 7.47 -4.55 -9.33
N TYR A 32 8.74 -4.64 -8.92
CA TYR A 32 9.11 -5.04 -7.56
C TYR A 32 8.74 -3.98 -6.52
N THR A 33 9.00 -2.70 -6.80
CA THR A 33 8.63 -1.61 -5.90
C THR A 33 7.12 -1.49 -5.74
N LEU A 34 6.35 -1.65 -6.82
CA LEU A 34 4.89 -1.66 -6.77
C LEU A 34 4.36 -2.83 -5.93
N TYR A 35 4.94 -4.01 -6.09
CA TYR A 35 4.60 -5.16 -5.25
C TYR A 35 4.83 -4.87 -3.77
N LEU A 36 6.01 -4.38 -3.40
CA LEU A 36 6.31 -4.01 -2.01
C LEU A 36 5.33 -2.95 -1.47
N LEU A 37 4.98 -1.96 -2.28
CA LEU A 37 4.02 -0.94 -1.89
C LEU A 37 2.66 -1.55 -1.60
N VAL A 38 2.10 -2.34 -2.53
CA VAL A 38 0.79 -2.97 -2.37
C VAL A 38 0.75 -3.91 -1.17
N THR A 39 1.84 -4.63 -0.86
CA THR A 39 1.92 -5.55 0.27
C THR A 39 2.04 -4.84 1.63
N ASN A 40 2.71 -3.67 1.70
CA ASN A 40 2.93 -2.96 2.97
C ASN A 40 1.81 -1.96 3.31
N VAL A 41 1.15 -1.38 2.31
CA VAL A 41 0.07 -0.39 2.50
C VAL A 41 -1.07 -0.87 3.40
N PRO A 42 -1.63 -2.09 3.28
CA PRO A 42 -2.74 -2.51 4.13
C PRO A 42 -2.35 -2.54 5.62
N ALA A 43 -1.15 -3.00 5.97
CA ALA A 43 -0.66 -2.96 7.35
C ALA A 43 -0.52 -1.52 7.87
N ALA A 44 -0.04 -0.60 7.03
CA ALA A 44 0.07 0.81 7.38
C ALA A 44 -1.31 1.46 7.63
N ILE A 45 -2.30 1.20 6.78
CA ILE A 45 -3.67 1.74 6.92
C ILE A 45 -4.30 1.23 8.22
N LEU A 46 -4.19 -0.06 8.52
CA LEU A 46 -4.71 -0.64 9.75
C LEU A 46 -4.04 -0.03 10.99
N THR A 47 -2.71 0.11 10.95
CA THR A 47 -1.94 0.70 12.05
C THR A 47 -2.33 2.15 12.28
N LEU A 48 -2.40 2.98 11.22
CA LEU A 48 -2.81 4.38 11.34
C LEU A 48 -4.24 4.51 11.84
N SER A 49 -5.14 3.66 11.36
CA SER A 49 -6.54 3.64 11.82
C SER A 49 -6.63 3.27 13.30
N ALA A 50 -5.85 2.29 13.76
CA ALA A 50 -5.77 1.90 15.16
C ALA A 50 -5.18 3.01 16.05
N ILE A 51 -4.10 3.67 15.62
CA ILE A 51 -3.50 4.79 16.36
C ILE A 51 -4.50 5.95 16.50
N ASN A 52 -5.22 6.30 15.41
CA ASN A 52 -6.27 7.31 15.43
C ASN A 52 -7.44 6.90 16.34
N PHE A 53 -7.89 5.65 16.24
CA PHE A 53 -8.96 5.11 17.08
C PHE A 53 -8.62 5.14 18.57
N LEU A 54 -7.36 4.87 18.92
CA LEU A 54 -6.88 4.97 20.30
C LEU A 54 -6.66 6.41 20.78
N GLY A 55 -6.88 7.41 19.91
CA GLY A 55 -6.64 8.82 20.21
C GLY A 55 -5.15 9.20 20.30
N LEU A 56 -4.24 8.32 19.87
CA LEU A 56 -2.79 8.49 20.03
C LEU A 56 -2.14 9.35 18.95
N ALA A 57 -2.82 9.58 17.83
CA ALA A 57 -2.26 10.32 16.70
C ALA A 57 -2.22 11.84 16.92
N GLY A 58 -3.05 12.37 17.81
CA GLY A 58 -3.19 13.83 18.01
C GLY A 58 -3.69 14.60 16.77
N SER A 59 -4.23 13.91 15.76
CA SER A 59 -4.70 14.53 14.52
C SER A 59 -6.15 15.01 14.66
N GLU A 60 -6.42 16.26 14.30
CA GLU A 60 -7.79 16.81 14.21
C GLU A 60 -8.47 16.48 12.86
N LEU A 61 -7.78 15.79 11.95
CA LEU A 61 -8.35 15.42 10.65
C LEU A 61 -9.47 14.39 10.84
N PRO A 62 -10.58 14.50 10.09
CA PRO A 62 -11.68 13.54 10.16
C PRO A 62 -11.32 12.23 9.43
N THR A 63 -10.38 11.48 10.00
CA THR A 63 -10.02 10.13 9.55
C THR A 63 -11.06 9.12 10.03
N TRP A 64 -11.20 7.98 9.36
CA TRP A 64 -12.12 6.92 9.81
C TRP A 64 -11.77 6.39 11.21
N GLY A 65 -10.49 6.34 11.58
CA GLY A 65 -10.07 5.99 12.94
C GLY A 65 -10.52 7.03 13.98
N ASN A 66 -10.44 8.33 13.66
CA ASN A 66 -10.93 9.38 14.55
C ASN A 66 -12.45 9.39 14.68
N ILE A 67 -13.19 9.06 13.61
CA ILE A 67 -14.65 8.92 13.68
C ILE A 67 -15.03 7.80 14.65
N LEU A 68 -14.29 6.68 14.62
CA LEU A 68 -14.46 5.60 15.59
C LEU A 68 -14.10 6.03 17.02
N TYR A 69 -13.01 6.80 17.19
CA TYR A 69 -12.63 7.36 18.48
C TYR A 69 -13.74 8.24 19.07
N TYR A 70 -14.31 9.16 18.28
CA TYR A 70 -15.42 9.99 18.73
C TYR A 70 -16.69 9.18 19.01
N ALA A 71 -16.97 8.15 18.20
CA ALA A 71 -18.10 7.27 18.43
C ALA A 71 -18.02 6.56 19.80
N GLU A 72 -16.83 6.09 20.19
CA GLU A 72 -16.58 5.54 21.53
C GLU A 72 -16.67 6.63 22.61
N GLN A 73 -16.01 7.77 22.40
CA GLN A 73 -15.94 8.86 23.39
C GLN A 73 -17.32 9.44 23.75
N PHE A 74 -18.22 9.58 22.77
CA PHE A 74 -19.57 10.09 22.96
C PHE A 74 -20.60 8.99 23.31
N GLY A 75 -20.17 7.75 23.49
CA GLY A 75 -21.07 6.64 23.81
C GLY A 75 -22.10 6.38 22.69
N ALA A 76 -21.67 6.46 21.44
CA ALA A 76 -22.52 6.23 20.27
C ALA A 76 -23.15 4.83 20.32
N LEU A 77 -22.36 3.81 20.65
CA LEU A 77 -22.84 2.43 20.79
C LEU A 77 -23.86 2.27 21.93
N THR A 78 -23.57 2.86 23.09
CA THR A 78 -24.46 2.81 24.27
C THR A 78 -25.76 3.58 24.05
N SER A 79 -25.75 4.57 23.17
CA SER A 79 -26.90 5.41 22.84
C SER A 79 -27.66 4.94 21.59
N GLY A 80 -27.27 3.81 20.99
CA GLY A 80 -27.93 3.22 19.82
C GLY A 80 -27.50 3.79 18.46
N TYR A 81 -26.52 4.69 18.41
CA TYR A 81 -25.94 5.29 17.20
C TYR A 81 -24.92 4.35 16.51
N TRP A 82 -25.29 3.10 16.27
CA TRP A 82 -24.42 2.09 15.65
C TRP A 82 -23.92 2.51 14.25
N TRP A 83 -24.66 3.38 13.57
CA TRP A 83 -24.32 3.94 12.27
C TRP A 83 -23.09 4.86 12.29
N TRP A 84 -22.58 5.26 13.45
CA TRP A 84 -21.29 5.96 13.57
C TRP A 84 -20.09 5.01 13.52
N VAL A 85 -20.28 3.73 13.85
CA VAL A 85 -19.20 2.75 14.00
C VAL A 85 -19.08 1.84 12.78
N ILE A 86 -20.21 1.30 12.31
CA ILE A 86 -20.20 0.29 11.24
C ILE A 86 -19.62 0.84 9.92
N PRO A 87 -20.05 2.01 9.40
CA PRO A 87 -19.53 2.51 8.13
C PRO A 87 -18.01 2.75 8.10
N PRO A 88 -17.38 3.48 9.04
CA PRO A 88 -15.94 3.68 9.01
C PRO A 88 -15.16 2.37 9.21
N GLY A 89 -15.64 1.47 10.07
CA GLY A 89 -15.02 0.15 10.24
C GLY A 89 -15.06 -0.69 8.96
N LEU A 90 -16.19 -0.70 8.25
CA LEU A 90 -16.36 -1.43 7.01
C LEU A 90 -15.50 -0.83 5.88
N LEU A 91 -15.38 0.50 5.81
CA LEU A 91 -14.52 1.17 4.83
C LEU A 91 -13.03 0.84 5.04
N ILE A 92 -12.56 0.87 6.30
CA ILE A 92 -11.18 0.47 6.62
C ILE A 92 -10.94 -0.99 6.21
N ALA A 93 -11.85 -1.90 6.58
CA ALA A 93 -11.76 -3.31 6.23
C ALA A 93 -11.79 -3.53 4.72
N PHE A 94 -12.68 -2.85 4.01
CA PHE A 94 -12.81 -2.92 2.55
C PHE A 94 -11.51 -2.51 1.86
N VAL A 95 -10.93 -1.37 2.25
CA VAL A 95 -9.67 -0.90 1.68
C VAL A 95 -8.54 -1.91 1.98
N ALA A 96 -8.42 -2.38 3.22
CA ALA A 96 -7.41 -3.38 3.57
C ALA A 96 -7.54 -4.66 2.72
N VAL A 97 -8.77 -5.18 2.56
CA VAL A 97 -9.05 -6.36 1.75
C VAL A 97 -8.72 -6.13 0.27
N VAL A 98 -9.08 -4.98 -0.30
CA VAL A 98 -8.75 -4.63 -1.69
C VAL A 98 -7.23 -4.65 -1.90
N PHE A 99 -6.46 -4.06 -0.99
CA PHE A 99 -5.00 -4.10 -1.08
C PHE A 99 -4.42 -5.51 -0.92
N ILE A 100 -4.96 -6.31 0.01
CA ILE A 100 -4.52 -7.70 0.21
C ILE A 100 -4.79 -8.54 -1.05
N ILE A 101 -5.99 -8.45 -1.64
CA ILE A 101 -6.33 -9.16 -2.87
C ILE A 101 -5.41 -8.70 -4.01
N THR A 102 -5.14 -7.40 -4.09
CA THR A 102 -4.23 -6.84 -5.10
C THR A 102 -2.80 -7.38 -4.90
N ALA A 103 -2.32 -7.49 -3.66
CA ALA A 103 -1.01 -8.06 -3.35
C ALA A 103 -0.90 -9.52 -3.84
N ILE A 104 -1.92 -10.33 -3.53
CA ILE A 104 -2.01 -11.74 -3.97
C ILE A 104 -2.05 -11.83 -5.50
N ALA A 105 -2.80 -10.94 -6.17
CA ALA A 105 -2.89 -10.92 -7.63
C ALA A 105 -1.58 -10.49 -8.31
N LEU A 106 -0.75 -9.67 -7.65
CA LEU A 106 0.55 -9.23 -8.16
C LEU A 106 1.69 -10.23 -7.91
N GLU A 107 1.53 -11.15 -6.97
CA GLU A 107 2.55 -12.14 -6.61
C GLU A 107 3.07 -12.96 -7.82
N PRO A 108 2.22 -13.45 -8.75
CA PRO A 108 2.69 -14.20 -9.93
C PRO A 108 3.41 -13.33 -10.96
N VAL A 109 3.09 -12.03 -11.04
CA VAL A 109 3.69 -11.09 -11.99
C VAL A 109 5.12 -10.76 -11.59
N VAL A 110 5.38 -10.69 -10.29
CA VAL A 110 6.67 -10.28 -9.72
C VAL A 110 7.58 -11.49 -9.49
N ASN A 111 7.01 -12.65 -9.14
CA ASN A 111 7.77 -13.88 -8.95
C ASN A 111 7.43 -14.95 -10.01
N PRO A 112 8.03 -14.87 -11.21
CA PRO A 112 7.75 -15.82 -12.30
C PRO A 112 8.20 -17.26 -11.99
N ARG A 113 8.91 -17.50 -10.87
CA ARG A 113 9.34 -18.84 -10.45
C ARG A 113 8.22 -19.69 -9.84
N LEU A 114 7.10 -19.08 -9.44
CA LEU A 114 5.94 -19.79 -8.88
C LEU A 114 5.01 -20.38 -9.96
N ARG A 115 5.28 -20.13 -11.25
CA ARG A 115 4.45 -20.59 -12.37
C ARG A 115 4.68 -22.06 -12.77
N TYR A 116 5.63 -22.75 -12.14
CA TYR A 116 6.02 -24.14 -12.43
C TYR A 116 6.02 -25.01 -11.17
N GLY A 117 4.94 -24.95 -10.39
CA GLY A 117 4.66 -25.87 -9.29
C GLY A 117 3.35 -26.59 -9.54
#